data_AF-A0AB73H3S7-F1
#
_entry.id   AF-A0AB73H3S7-F1
#
_cell.length_a   1.000
_cell.length_b   1.000
_cell.length_c   1.000
_cell.angle_alpha   90.00
_cell.angle_beta   90.00
_cell.angle_gamma   90.00
#
_symmetry.space_group_name_H-M   'P 1'
#
loop_
_entity.id
_entity.type
_entity.pdbx_description
1 polymer ?
#
loop_
_entity_poly.entity_id
_entity_poly.type
_entity_poly.pdbx_seq_one_letter_code
_entity_poly.pdbx_strand_id
1 'polypeptide(L)' 'MAKITKRGNGWEVRITYIEISGKYRESTKRGFSTREEAKEAVPDLERTLLARNKEVKKIFRNLETELLLRKETDNKETE' A
#
# COMPACT_ATOMS: atom_id res chain seq x y z
N MET A 1 7.82 -3.84 -8.28
CA MET A 1 8.94 -3.52 -9.19
C MET A 1 8.94 -2.02 -9.44
N ALA A 2 10.11 -1.38 -9.36
CA ALA A 2 10.26 0.05 -9.59
C ALA A 2 10.75 0.36 -11.01
N LYS A 3 10.23 1.43 -11.61
CA LYS A 3 10.62 1.96 -12.92
C LYS A 3 10.90 3.45 -12.80
N ILE A 4 12.09 3.86 -13.23
CA ILE A 4 12.48 5.27 -13.28
C ILE A 4 12.39 5.73 -14.73
N THR A 5 11.66 6.81 -15.00
CA THR A 5 11.42 7.32 -16.36
C THR A 5 11.67 8.82 -16.41
N LYS A 6 12.40 9.31 -17.43
CA LYS A 6 12.55 10.74 -17.68
C LYS A 6 11.25 11.32 -18.26
N ARG A 7 10.80 12.46 -17.73
CA ARG A 7 9.58 13.17 -18.16
C ARG A 7 9.90 14.67 -18.29
N GLY A 8 10.08 15.14 -19.52
CA GLY A 8 10.45 16.53 -19.80
C GLY A 8 11.77 16.89 -19.11
N ASN A 9 11.72 17.90 -18.23
CA ASN A 9 12.87 18.40 -17.48
C ASN A 9 13.14 17.65 -16.16
N GLY A 10 12.37 16.61 -15.83
CA GLY A 10 12.52 15.88 -14.57
C GLY A 10 12.44 14.36 -14.72
N TRP A 11 12.46 13.70 -13.58
CA TRP A 11 12.39 12.25 -13.44
C TRP A 11 11.16 11.84 -12.64
N GLU A 12 10.63 10.66 -12.98
CA GLU A 12 9.49 10.00 -12.35
C GLU A 12 9.93 8.62 -11.85
N VAL A 13 9.50 8.26 -10.65
CA VAL A 13 9.56 6.91 -10.10
C VAL A 13 8.15 6.33 -10.12
N ARG A 14 8.01 5.13 -10.67
CA ARG A 14 6.78 4.34 -10.62
C ARG A 14 7.04 3.01 -9.96
N ILE A 15 6.28 2.67 -8.94
CA ILE A 15 6.37 1.38 -8.25
C ILE A 15 5.05 0.65 -8.43
N THR A 16 5.14 -0.52 -9.08
CA THR A 16 4.03 -1.47 -9.15
C THR A 16 4.11 -2.40 -7.96
N TYR A 17 2.99 -2.53 -7.23
CA TYR A 17 2.86 -3.37 -6.04
C TYR A 17 1.52 -4.11 -6.04
N ILE A 18 1.45 -5.20 -5.29
CA ILE A 18 0.20 -5.95 -5.07
C ILE A 18 -0.48 -5.36 -3.83
N GLU A 19 -1.72 -4.92 -3.98
CA GLU A 19 -2.54 -4.45 -2.87
C GLU A 19 -3.06 -5.64 -2.06
N ILE A 20 -3.53 -5.40 -0.84
CA ILE A 20 -4.12 -6.45 0.02
C ILE A 20 -5.27 -7.24 -0.63
N SER A 21 -5.95 -6.65 -1.61
CA SER A 21 -7.01 -7.30 -2.40
C SER A 21 -6.49 -8.29 -3.44
N GLY A 22 -5.16 -8.43 -3.60
CA GLY A 22 -4.52 -9.20 -4.65
C GLY A 22 -4.43 -8.48 -5.99
N LYS A 23 -4.97 -7.26 -6.10
CA LYS A 23 -4.91 -6.46 -7.35
C LYS A 23 -3.57 -5.73 -7.48
N TYR A 24 -3.06 -5.67 -8.70
CA TYR A 24 -1.90 -4.82 -9.01
C TYR A 24 -2.29 -3.34 -8.97
N ARG A 25 -1.45 -2.54 -8.32
CA ARG A 25 -1.56 -1.09 -8.25
C ARG A 25 -0.22 -0.45 -8.60
N GLU A 26 -0.30 0.79 -9.08
CA GLU A 26 0.86 1.60 -9.38
C GLU A 26 0.84 2.85 -8.51
N SER A 27 1.95 3.12 -7.83
CA SER A 27 2.21 4.40 -7.15
C SER A 27 3.28 5.14 -7.93
N THR A 28 3.05 6.43 -8.17
CA THR A 28 3.95 7.26 -8.99
C THR A 28 4.37 8.50 -8.19
N LYS A 29 5.67 8.79 -8.15
CA LYS A 29 6.23 10.03 -7.61
C LYS A 29 7.02 10.74 -8.71
N ARG A 30 6.74 12.02 -8.91
CA ARG A 30 7.30 12.86 -9.98
C ARG A 30 8.03 14.06 -9.38
N GLY A 31 8.81 14.74 -10.22
CA GLY A 31 9.41 16.04 -9.88
C GLY A 31 10.85 15.95 -9.42
N PHE A 32 11.50 14.79 -9.57
CA PHE A 32 12.92 14.65 -9.28
C PHE A 32 13.75 15.40 -10.33
N SER A 33 14.75 16.16 -9.88
CA SER A 33 15.61 16.95 -10.75
C SER A 33 16.65 16.06 -11.43
N THR A 34 17.13 15.02 -10.73
CA THR A 34 18.13 14.08 -11.25
C THR A 34 17.65 12.63 -11.22
N ARG A 35 18.32 11.78 -12.01
CA ARG A 35 18.06 10.33 -12.01
C ARG A 35 18.45 9.69 -10.69
N GLU A 36 19.51 10.19 -10.06
CA GLU A 36 20.04 9.69 -8.78
C GLU A 36 19.07 10.00 -7.64
N GLU A 37 18.53 11.21 -7.59
CA GLU A 37 17.49 11.60 -6.63
C GLU A 37 16.25 10.69 -6.77
N ALA A 38 15.83 10.43 -8.02
CA ALA A 38 14.75 9.48 -8.28
C ALA A 38 15.11 8.05 -7.82
N LYS A 39 16.37 7.63 -7.94
CA LYS A 39 16.83 6.30 -7.51
C LYS A 39 16.88 6.18 -5.99
N GLU A 40 17.37 7.20 -5.30
CA GLU A 40 17.39 7.25 -3.83
C GLU A 40 15.99 7.25 -3.22
N ALA A 41 15.00 7.84 -3.91
CA ALA A 41 13.62 7.84 -3.44
C ALA A 41 12.90 6.49 -3.58
N VAL A 42 13.42 5.53 -4.37
CA VAL A 42 12.80 4.21 -4.56
C VAL A 42 12.60 3.45 -3.24
N PRO A 43 13.64 3.19 -2.42
CA PRO A 43 13.51 2.43 -1.18
C PRO A 43 12.50 3.06 -0.20
N ASP A 44 12.48 4.38 -0.06
CA ASP A 44 11.53 5.07 0.82
C ASP A 44 10.07 4.91 0.35
N LEU A 45 9.85 4.99 -0.97
CA LEU A 45 8.53 4.78 -1.55
C LEU A 45 8.09 3.32 -1.38
N GLU A 46 8.97 2.35 -1.62
CA GLU A 46 8.67 0.93 -1.41
C GLU A 46 8.32 0.66 0.06
N ARG A 47 9.11 1.20 0.99
CA ARG A 47 8.85 1.06 2.44
C ARG A 47 7.51 1.65 2.85
N THR A 48 7.18 2.83 2.33
CA THR A 48 5.90 3.50 2.60
C THR A 48 4.72 2.66 2.10
N LEU A 49 4.83 2.10 0.90
CA LEU A 49 3.78 1.24 0.33
C LEU A 49 3.59 -0.06 1.12
N LEU A 50 4.69 -0.70 1.53
CA LEU A 50 4.65 -1.91 2.36
C LEU A 50 4.06 -1.63 3.74
N ALA A 51 4.44 -0.52 4.37
CA ALA A 51 3.89 -0.10 5.67
C ALA A 51 2.38 0.12 5.57
N ARG A 52 1.93 0.90 4.59
CA ARG A 52 0.51 1.14 4.34
C ARG A 52 -0.26 -0.17 4.11
N ASN A 53 0.26 -1.07 3.27
CA ASN A 53 -0.38 -2.37 3.04
C ASN A 53 -0.47 -3.21 4.32
N LYS A 54 0.56 -3.19 5.17
CA LYS A 54 0.58 -3.89 6.45
C LYS A 54 -0.48 -3.33 7.42
N GLU A 55 -0.61 -2.01 7.50
CA GLU A 55 -1.63 -1.35 8.32
C GLU A 55 -3.04 -1.69 7.87
N VAL A 56 -3.31 -1.60 6.57
CA VAL A 56 -4.60 -1.98 5.99
C VAL A 56 -4.91 -3.45 6.31
N LYS A 57 -3.94 -4.36 6.14
CA LYS A 57 -4.10 -5.79 6.50
C LYS A 57 -4.37 -6.02 7.99
N LYS A 58 -3.86 -5.16 8.87
CA LYS A 58 -4.16 -5.22 10.31
C LYS A 58 -5.61 -4.79 10.58
N ILE A 59 -6.03 -3.69 9.96
CA ILE A 59 -7.41 -3.18 10.06
C ILE A 59 -8.40 -4.24 9.62
N PHE A 60 -8.21 -4.87 8.44
CA PHE A 60 -9.12 -5.92 7.96
C PHE A 60 -9.24 -7.09 8.93
N ARG A 61 -8.13 -7.61 9.47
CA ARG A 61 -8.17 -8.70 10.46
C ARG A 61 -8.91 -8.32 11.73
N ASN A 62 -8.71 -7.09 12.21
CA ASN A 62 -9.41 -6.59 13.38
C ASN A 62 -10.92 -6.51 13.12
N LEU A 63 -11.34 -5.95 11.98
CA LEU A 63 -12.76 -5.90 11.59
C LEU A 63 -13.37 -7.30 11.49
N GLU A 64 -12.67 -8.26 10.87
CA GLU A 64 -13.15 -9.65 10.80
C GLU A 64 -13.37 -10.24 12.20
N THR A 65 -12.46 -9.95 13.13
CA THR A 65 -12.57 -10.42 14.52
C THR A 65 -13.76 -9.78 15.23
N GLU A 66 -13.95 -8.47 15.07
CA GLU A 66 -15.10 -7.74 15.65
C GLU A 66 -16.45 -8.23 15.09
N LEU A 67 -16.51 -8.51 13.80
CA LEU A 67 -17.73 -9.05 13.16
C LEU A 67 -18.06 -10.46 13.64
N LEU A 68 -17.06 -11.30 13.91
CA LEU A 68 -17.26 -12.64 14.48
C LEU A 68 -17.79 -12.55 15.92
N LEU A 69 -17.17 -11.71 16.75
CA LEU A 69 -17.60 -11.49 18.13
C LEU A 69 -19.06 -11.02 18.22
N ARG A 70 -19.48 -10.09 17.34
CA ARG A 70 -20.88 -9.61 17.31
C ARG A 70 -21.88 -10.73 16.99
N LYS A 71 -21.58 -11.59 16.02
CA LYS A 71 -22.44 -12.73 15.69
C LYS A 71 -22.57 -13.72 16.85
N GLU A 72 -21.48 -13.94 17.60
CA GLU A 72 -21.51 -14.80 18.79
C GLU A 72 -22.35 -14.20 19.92
N THR A 73 -22.35 -12.87 20.09
CA THR A 73 -23.19 -12.21 21.10
C THR A 73 -24.67 -12.24 20.71
N ASP A 74 -25.00 -11.98 19.44
CA ASP A 74 -26.38 -12.01 18.96
C ASP A 74 -27.01 -13.41 19.15
N ASN A 75 -26.25 -14.48 18.89
CA ASN A 75 -26.73 -15.85 19.09
C ASN A 75 -26.99 -16.21 20.56
N LYS A 76 -26.21 -15.66 21.50
CA LYS A 76 -26.38 -15.92 22.95
C LYS A 76 -27.55 -15.18 23.58
N GLU A 77 -28.02 -14.09 22.97
CA GLU A 77 -29.20 -13.35 23.46
C GLU A 77 -30.52 -13.99 23.00
N THR A 78 -30.47 -15.01 22.13
CA THR A 78 -31.66 -15.65 21.55
C THR A 78 -31.96 -17.06 22.11
N GLU A 79 -31.13 -17.57 23.03
CA GLU A 79 -31.31 -18.84 23.78
C GLU A 79 -31.72 -18.56 25.24
#